data_AF-A0A1I7RWA7-F1
#
_entry.id   AF-A0A1I7RWA7-F1
#
_cell.length_a   1.000
_cell.length_b   1.000
_cell.length_c   1.000
_cell.angle_alpha   90.00
_cell.angle_beta   90.00
_cell.angle_gamma   90.00
#
_symmetry.space_group_name_H-M   'P 1'
#
loop_
_entity.id
_entity.type
_entity.pdbx_description
1 polymer ?
#
loop_
_entity_poly.entity_id
_entity_poly.type
_entity_poly.pdbx_seq_one_letter_code
_entity_poly.pdbx_strand_id
1 'polypeptide(L)'
;MVIIVLIKERGRFPSVFYRLVAIFGVQEVICYLFNQYIQRWPTSEFVYIHYFYQLQIPTKIQVVWYFVYFYTQLQGVLAATILAFNRVSCILFPMHHDTMWRKNLPLVLAIYYVAPFGCYWTLLFNKGVVECDNGTGMDKQCYFTYDHSNTFGISVGNNSKYAFISLSVISGVCNFTTLFLLCLRKKSLRIRRNWKQEINLFITSFVIFLAHFAYGLVEQTVPAFYRTSKTASTLIFGVILPLLYDVVLASTVLSLIIASPKIRQEILYIFGEPFGLNVTRQTKTVTMSPSKF
;
A
#
# COMPACT_ATOMS: atom_id res chain seq x y z
N MET A 1 8.88 -12.12 0.85
CA MET A 1 8.68 -13.35 1.66
C MET A 1 7.21 -13.64 1.96
N VAL A 2 6.50 -12.78 2.72
CA VAL A 2 5.09 -13.01 3.12
C VAL A 2 4.16 -13.23 1.91
N ILE A 3 4.31 -12.41 0.86
CA ILE A 3 3.53 -12.55 -0.39
C ILE A 3 3.68 -13.94 -1.01
N ILE A 4 4.92 -14.47 -1.05
CA ILE A 4 5.21 -15.80 -1.60
C ILE A 4 4.49 -16.89 -0.79
N VAL A 5 4.51 -16.78 0.54
CA VAL A 5 3.82 -17.72 1.44
C VAL A 5 2.31 -17.66 1.19
N LEU A 6 1.73 -16.46 1.11
CA LEU A 6 0.30 -16.29 0.86
C LEU A 6 -0.15 -16.80 -0.51
N ILE A 7 0.70 -16.68 -1.54
CA ILE A 7 0.42 -17.17 -2.89
C ILE A 7 0.56 -18.71 -2.95
N LYS A 8 1.66 -19.26 -2.44
CA LYS A 8 1.92 -20.71 -2.49
C LYS A 8 0.93 -21.50 -1.62
N GLU A 9 0.63 -21.03 -0.41
CA GLU A 9 -0.24 -21.71 0.56
C GLU A 9 -1.67 -21.17 0.56
N ARG A 10 -2.18 -20.71 -0.60
CA ARG A 10 -3.53 -20.11 -0.75
C ARG A 10 -4.66 -20.96 -0.19
N GLY A 11 -4.50 -22.30 -0.19
CA GLY A 11 -5.48 -23.25 0.36
C GLY A 11 -5.60 -23.20 1.89
N ARG A 12 -4.52 -22.83 2.60
CA ARG A 12 -4.48 -22.75 4.07
C ARG A 12 -5.03 -21.43 4.62
N PHE A 13 -5.09 -20.40 3.77
CA PHE A 13 -5.58 -19.07 4.10
C PHE A 13 -6.86 -18.73 3.30
N PRO A 14 -8.00 -19.38 3.59
CA PRO A 14 -9.21 -19.21 2.79
C PRO A 14 -9.89 -17.83 2.97
N SER A 15 -9.50 -17.06 3.99
CA SER A 15 -10.06 -15.74 4.26
C SER A 15 -9.74 -14.77 3.14
N VAL A 16 -10.75 -14.04 2.67
CA VAL A 16 -10.60 -12.99 1.65
C VAL A 16 -9.61 -11.91 2.10
N PHE A 17 -9.49 -11.66 3.41
CA PHE A 17 -8.51 -10.69 3.94
C PHE A 17 -7.08 -11.00 3.48
N TYR A 18 -6.64 -12.26 3.60
CA TYR A 18 -5.29 -12.65 3.18
C TYR A 18 -5.10 -12.58 1.66
N ARG A 19 -6.16 -12.84 0.89
CA ARG A 19 -6.13 -12.69 -0.57
C ARG A 19 -5.96 -11.22 -0.98
N LEU A 20 -6.72 -10.32 -0.36
CA LEU A 20 -6.59 -8.87 -0.59
C LEU A 20 -5.20 -8.38 -0.23
N VAL A 21 -4.70 -8.76 0.95
CA VAL A 21 -3.35 -8.43 1.40
C VAL A 21 -2.27 -8.94 0.44
N ALA A 22 -2.40 -10.16 -0.10
CA ALA A 22 -1.43 -10.68 -1.05
C ALA A 22 -1.42 -9.88 -2.37
N ILE A 23 -2.60 -9.54 -2.89
CA ILE A 23 -2.75 -8.74 -4.11
C ILE A 23 -2.18 -7.34 -3.90
N PHE A 24 -2.57 -6.67 -2.80
CA PHE A 24 -2.11 -5.33 -2.48
C PHE A 24 -0.60 -5.31 -2.17
N GLY A 25 -0.06 -6.35 -1.54
CA GLY A 25 1.36 -6.47 -1.29
C GLY A 25 2.19 -6.55 -2.57
N VAL A 26 1.72 -7.23 -3.63
CA VAL A 26 2.41 -7.21 -4.93
C VAL A 26 2.47 -5.79 -5.48
N GLN A 27 1.38 -5.03 -5.33
CA GLN A 27 1.33 -3.66 -5.79
C GLN A 27 2.23 -2.72 -4.98
N GLU A 28 2.33 -2.91 -3.66
CA GLU A 28 3.27 -2.14 -2.83
C GLU A 28 4.74 -2.39 -3.23
N VAL A 29 5.08 -3.61 -3.66
CA VAL A 29 6.42 -3.89 -4.21
C VAL A 29 6.66 -3.15 -5.52
N ILE A 30 5.67 -3.07 -6.41
CA ILE A 30 5.77 -2.29 -7.65
C ILE A 30 5.95 -0.81 -7.29
N CYS A 31 5.09 -0.26 -6.44
CA CYS A 31 5.19 1.13 -5.97
C CYS A 31 6.56 1.42 -5.36
N TYR A 32 7.11 0.50 -4.57
CA TYR A 32 8.43 0.60 -3.98
C TYR A 32 9.52 0.78 -5.05
N LEU A 33 9.54 -0.08 -6.07
CA LEU A 33 10.54 -0.01 -7.15
C LEU A 33 10.48 1.33 -7.89
N PHE A 34 9.27 1.82 -8.20
CA PHE A 34 9.09 3.12 -8.84
C PHE A 34 9.47 4.28 -7.91
N ASN A 35 9.19 4.18 -6.60
CA ASN A 35 9.62 5.18 -5.62
C ASN A 35 11.15 5.24 -5.50
N GLN A 36 11.84 4.09 -5.52
CA GLN A 36 13.31 4.06 -5.55
C GLN A 36 13.85 4.73 -6.81
N TYR A 37 13.28 4.40 -7.97
CA TYR A 37 13.67 4.97 -9.26
C TYR A 37 13.46 6.49 -9.30
N ILE A 38 12.31 6.99 -8.86
CA ILE A 38 11.95 8.41 -8.98
C ILE A 38 12.60 9.26 -7.88
N GLN A 39 12.66 8.79 -6.63
CA GLN A 39 13.09 9.61 -5.51
C GLN A 39 14.55 9.39 -5.11
N ARG A 40 15.03 8.15 -5.05
CA ARG A 40 16.38 7.83 -4.52
C ARG A 40 17.47 7.83 -5.58
N TRP A 41 17.18 7.38 -6.79
CA TRP A 41 18.22 7.28 -7.80
C TRP A 41 18.76 8.64 -8.26
N PRO A 42 17.93 9.69 -8.44
CA PRO A 42 18.44 11.01 -8.83
C PRO A 42 19.32 11.68 -7.77
N THR A 43 19.20 11.29 -6.50
CA THR A 43 20.04 11.86 -5.42
C THR A 43 21.46 11.29 -5.41
N SER A 44 21.71 10.18 -6.12
CA SER A 44 23.06 9.69 -6.33
C SER A 44 23.71 10.42 -7.49
N GLU A 45 24.78 11.17 -7.22
CA GLU A 45 25.51 11.93 -8.25
C GLU A 45 25.97 11.06 -9.42
N PHE A 46 26.48 9.86 -9.12
CA PHE A 46 26.91 8.90 -10.13
C PHE A 46 25.76 8.49 -11.06
N VAL A 47 24.62 8.07 -10.49
CA VAL A 47 23.45 7.65 -11.27
C VAL A 47 22.85 8.83 -12.03
N TYR A 48 22.88 10.01 -11.42
CA TYR A 48 22.39 11.23 -12.05
C TYR A 48 23.16 11.55 -13.33
N ILE A 49 24.49 11.66 -13.25
CA ILE A 49 25.34 12.09 -14.37
C ILE A 49 25.23 11.10 -15.55
N HIS A 50 25.20 9.80 -15.26
CA HIS A 50 25.24 8.77 -16.30
C HIS A 50 23.85 8.40 -16.86
N TYR A 51 22.76 8.64 -16.13
CA TYR A 51 21.41 8.26 -16.55
C TYR A 51 20.44 9.43 -16.54
N PHE A 52 20.24 10.11 -15.40
CA PHE A 52 19.19 11.13 -15.29
C PHE A 52 19.49 12.44 -16.03
N TYR A 53 20.76 12.76 -16.30
CA TYR A 53 21.11 13.93 -17.10
C TYR A 53 20.54 13.84 -18.52
N GLN A 54 20.62 12.66 -19.14
CA GLN A 54 20.04 12.42 -20.48
C GLN A 54 18.50 12.46 -20.45
N LEU A 55 17.93 12.16 -19.30
CA LEU A 55 16.49 12.18 -19.05
C LEU A 55 15.96 13.63 -18.86
N GLN A 56 16.78 14.66 -18.75
CA GLN A 56 16.29 16.05 -18.75
C GLN A 56 15.69 16.49 -20.10
N ILE A 57 15.80 15.65 -21.13
CA ILE A 57 15.15 15.85 -22.42
C ILE A 57 13.67 15.39 -22.30
N PRO A 58 12.69 16.18 -22.76
CA PRO A 58 11.28 15.80 -22.69
C PRO A 58 11.02 14.46 -23.38
N THR A 59 10.59 13.46 -22.62
CA THR A 59 10.33 12.12 -23.15
C THR A 59 9.00 11.57 -22.65
N LYS A 60 8.26 10.89 -23.54
CA LYS A 60 7.01 10.21 -23.15
C LYS A 60 7.24 9.09 -22.13
N ILE A 61 8.44 8.53 -22.06
CA ILE A 61 8.74 7.43 -21.16
C ILE A 61 8.71 7.88 -19.69
N GLN A 62 9.20 9.08 -19.38
CA GLN A 62 9.14 9.65 -18.03
C GLN A 62 7.72 9.81 -17.53
N VAL A 63 6.84 10.30 -18.40
CA VAL A 63 5.42 10.47 -18.11
C VAL A 63 4.80 9.14 -17.68
N VAL A 64 5.17 8.04 -18.33
CA VAL A 64 4.71 6.69 -17.94
C VAL A 64 5.24 6.30 -16.58
N TRP A 65 6.52 6.54 -16.26
CA TRP A 65 7.08 6.25 -14.93
C TRP A 65 6.37 7.02 -13.82
N TYR A 66 6.16 8.32 -14.01
CA TYR A 66 5.43 9.17 -13.05
C TYR A 66 3.95 8.80 -12.95
N PHE A 67 3.31 8.45 -14.06
CA PHE A 67 1.94 7.94 -14.05
C PHE A 67 1.84 6.68 -13.18
N VAL A 68 2.70 5.67 -13.43
CA VAL A 68 2.69 4.43 -12.66
C VAL A 68 2.95 4.72 -11.19
N TYR A 69 3.89 5.62 -10.88
CA TYR A 69 4.16 6.04 -9.51
C TYR A 69 2.92 6.60 -8.80
N PHE A 70 2.31 7.69 -9.29
CA PHE A 70 1.12 8.26 -8.66
C PHE A 70 -0.06 7.28 -8.61
N TYR A 71 -0.21 6.48 -9.66
CA TYR A 71 -1.20 5.40 -9.73
C TYR A 71 -1.00 4.38 -8.60
N THR A 72 0.23 3.86 -8.45
CA THR A 72 0.57 2.85 -7.44
C THR A 72 0.47 3.38 -6.01
N GLN A 73 0.81 4.65 -5.79
CA GLN A 73 0.67 5.30 -4.48
C GLN A 73 -0.80 5.42 -4.05
N LEU A 74 -1.66 5.89 -4.95
CA LEU A 74 -3.09 5.99 -4.66
C LEU A 74 -3.72 4.61 -4.41
N GLN A 75 -3.22 3.58 -5.09
CA GLN A 75 -3.59 2.20 -4.78
C GLN A 75 -3.20 1.77 -3.36
N GLY A 76 -2.08 2.25 -2.81
CA GLY A 76 -1.72 1.99 -1.41
C GLY A 76 -2.80 2.48 -0.42
N VAL A 77 -3.25 3.72 -0.59
CA VAL A 77 -4.30 4.32 0.25
C VAL A 77 -5.66 3.65 0.02
N LEU A 78 -5.99 3.33 -1.23
CA LEU A 78 -7.22 2.62 -1.58
C LEU A 78 -7.23 1.20 -0.99
N ALA A 79 -6.08 0.50 -0.99
CA ALA A 79 -5.91 -0.80 -0.34
C ALA A 79 -6.19 -0.70 1.17
N ALA A 80 -5.60 0.28 1.86
CA ALA A 80 -5.87 0.51 3.28
C ALA A 80 -7.36 0.76 3.55
N THR A 81 -8.03 1.52 2.68
CA THR A 81 -9.46 1.80 2.77
C THR A 81 -10.32 0.54 2.57
N ILE A 82 -10.02 -0.26 1.54
CA ILE A 82 -10.72 -1.53 1.27
C ILE A 82 -10.53 -2.51 2.44
N LEU A 83 -9.32 -2.60 3.01
CA LEU A 83 -9.06 -3.43 4.18
C LEU A 83 -9.88 -2.97 5.40
N ALA A 84 -9.97 -1.66 5.63
CA ALA A 84 -10.80 -1.12 6.70
C ALA A 84 -12.30 -1.48 6.52
N PHE A 85 -12.85 -1.34 5.30
CA PHE A 85 -14.21 -1.81 4.98
C PHE A 85 -14.36 -3.32 5.18
N ASN A 86 -13.35 -4.10 4.80
CA ASN A 86 -13.34 -5.54 5.01
C ASN A 86 -13.42 -5.91 6.49
N ARG A 87 -12.81 -5.12 7.39
CA ARG A 87 -12.89 -5.33 8.84
C ARG A 87 -14.24 -4.92 9.42
N VAL A 88 -14.78 -3.76 9.03
CA VAL A 88 -16.12 -3.32 9.46
C VAL A 88 -17.17 -4.38 9.12
N SER A 89 -17.19 -4.82 7.86
CA SER A 89 -18.15 -5.82 7.38
C SER A 89 -17.98 -7.19 8.04
N CYS A 90 -16.76 -7.58 8.42
CA CYS A 90 -16.49 -8.82 9.15
C CYS A 90 -17.19 -8.84 10.52
N ILE A 91 -17.20 -7.69 11.19
CA ILE A 91 -17.85 -7.57 12.49
C ILE A 91 -19.35 -7.43 12.34
N LEU A 92 -19.85 -6.63 11.38
CA LEU A 92 -21.27 -6.41 11.17
C LEU A 92 -22.00 -7.68 10.72
N PHE A 93 -21.43 -8.40 9.73
CA PHE A 93 -22.08 -9.50 9.03
C PHE A 93 -21.28 -10.82 9.10
N PRO A 94 -20.99 -11.37 10.29
CA PRO A 94 -20.06 -12.49 10.44
C PRO A 94 -20.46 -13.76 9.69
N MET A 95 -21.77 -14.01 9.48
CA MET A 95 -22.24 -15.22 8.77
C MET A 95 -22.14 -15.12 7.25
N HIS A 96 -22.28 -13.92 6.69
CA HIS A 96 -22.32 -13.70 5.25
C HIS A 96 -21.05 -13.05 4.70
N HIS A 97 -20.11 -12.66 5.57
CA HIS A 97 -18.92 -11.91 5.21
C HIS A 97 -18.10 -12.58 4.09
N ASP A 98 -17.75 -13.86 4.25
CA ASP A 98 -16.90 -14.56 3.28
C ASP A 98 -17.61 -14.69 1.91
N THR A 99 -18.90 -15.05 1.90
CA THR A 99 -19.69 -15.15 0.67
C THR A 99 -19.85 -13.80 -0.03
N MET A 100 -20.15 -12.74 0.73
CA MET A 100 -20.30 -11.38 0.20
C MET A 100 -19.00 -10.90 -0.45
N TRP A 101 -17.87 -11.05 0.24
CA TRP A 101 -16.59 -10.60 -0.28
C TRP A 101 -16.09 -11.44 -1.44
N ARG A 102 -16.32 -12.76 -1.45
CA ARG A 102 -15.95 -13.60 -2.61
C ARG A 102 -16.76 -13.25 -3.85
N LYS A 103 -18.07 -13.05 -3.70
CA LYS A 103 -18.95 -12.67 -4.81
C LYS A 103 -18.58 -11.30 -5.37
N ASN A 104 -18.28 -10.33 -4.50
CA ASN A 104 -17.97 -8.95 -4.89
C ASN A 104 -16.47 -8.71 -5.13
N LEU A 105 -15.59 -9.71 -4.96
CA LEU A 105 -14.15 -9.55 -5.13
C LEU A 105 -13.77 -9.00 -6.52
N PRO A 106 -14.35 -9.47 -7.63
CA PRO A 106 -14.04 -8.92 -8.95
C PRO A 106 -14.37 -7.43 -9.06
N LEU A 107 -15.50 -7.00 -8.49
CA LEU A 107 -15.90 -5.59 -8.48
C LEU A 107 -14.94 -4.74 -7.62
N VAL A 108 -14.56 -5.24 -6.45
CA VAL A 108 -13.58 -4.56 -5.58
C VAL A 108 -12.25 -4.41 -6.29
N LEU A 109 -11.77 -5.45 -6.98
CA LEU A 109 -10.54 -5.40 -7.77
C LEU A 109 -10.67 -4.46 -8.97
N ALA A 110 -11.82 -4.44 -9.65
CA ALA A 110 -12.07 -3.50 -10.73
C ALA A 110 -11.98 -2.06 -10.23
N ILE A 111 -12.64 -1.72 -9.11
CA ILE A 111 -12.52 -0.38 -8.49
C ILE A 111 -11.07 -0.09 -8.11
N TYR A 112 -10.37 -1.06 -7.53
CA TYR A 112 -8.98 -0.92 -7.11
C TYR A 112 -8.02 -0.56 -8.25
N TYR A 113 -8.20 -1.13 -9.44
CA TYR A 113 -7.36 -0.84 -10.61
C TYR A 113 -7.88 0.34 -11.45
N VAL A 114 -9.20 0.52 -11.56
CA VAL A 114 -9.79 1.57 -12.43
C VAL A 114 -9.79 2.93 -11.75
N ALA A 115 -10.06 3.03 -10.44
CA ALA A 115 -10.16 4.32 -9.78
C ALA A 115 -8.87 5.17 -9.87
N PRO A 116 -7.68 4.62 -9.62
CA PRO A 116 -6.44 5.39 -9.77
C PRO A 116 -6.14 5.78 -11.21
N PHE A 117 -6.56 4.95 -12.19
CA PHE A 117 -6.48 5.32 -13.60
C PHE A 117 -7.33 6.56 -13.87
N GLY A 118 -8.58 6.58 -13.40
CA GLY A 118 -9.48 7.73 -13.53
C GLY A 118 -8.92 9.02 -12.90
N CYS A 119 -8.08 8.91 -11.88
CA CYS A 119 -7.41 10.05 -11.27
C CYS A 119 -6.20 10.57 -12.08
N TYR A 120 -5.41 9.69 -12.70
CA TYR A 120 -4.12 10.08 -13.27
C TYR A 120 -3.98 9.87 -14.78
N TRP A 121 -5.00 9.39 -15.48
CA TRP A 121 -4.94 9.12 -16.93
C TRP A 121 -4.51 10.34 -17.74
N THR A 122 -4.86 11.55 -17.31
CA THR A 122 -4.49 12.80 -17.99
C THR A 122 -2.98 12.98 -18.09
N LEU A 123 -2.19 12.43 -17.17
CA LEU A 123 -0.72 12.44 -17.29
C LEU A 123 -0.26 11.81 -18.60
N LEU A 124 -0.83 10.68 -19.00
CA LEU A 124 -0.40 9.91 -20.17
C LEU A 124 -0.57 10.67 -21.51
N PHE A 125 -1.42 11.69 -21.53
CA PHE A 125 -1.69 12.52 -22.72
C PHE A 125 -0.83 13.79 -22.76
N ASN A 126 -0.10 14.10 -21.69
CA ASN A 126 0.74 15.28 -21.59
C ASN A 126 2.22 14.92 -21.83
N LYS A 127 2.98 15.90 -22.31
CA LYS A 127 4.45 15.79 -22.31
C LYS A 127 4.96 16.21 -20.94
N GLY A 128 5.99 15.53 -20.46
CA GLY A 128 6.64 15.84 -19.19
C GLY A 128 8.14 15.92 -19.34
N VAL A 129 8.76 16.68 -18.46
CA VAL A 129 10.20 16.83 -18.32
C VAL A 129 10.55 16.74 -16.84
N VAL A 130 11.69 16.11 -16.55
CA VAL A 130 12.27 16.16 -15.21
C VAL A 130 13.24 17.32 -15.17
N GLU A 131 12.84 18.37 -14.46
CA GLU A 131 13.65 19.56 -14.22
C GLU A 131 14.41 19.35 -12.92
N CYS A 132 15.73 19.54 -12.94
CA CYS A 132 16.54 19.45 -11.73
C CYS A 132 17.19 20.79 -11.46
N ASP A 133 17.17 21.23 -10.20
CA ASP A 133 17.79 22.49 -9.82
C ASP A 133 19.32 22.42 -10.06
N ASN A 134 19.95 23.56 -10.33
CA ASN A 134 21.39 23.66 -10.64
C ASN A 134 22.28 23.49 -9.39
N GLY A 135 21.73 23.04 -8.27
CA GLY A 135 22.47 22.77 -7.04
C GLY A 135 23.48 21.62 -7.19
N THR A 136 24.50 21.63 -6.34
CA THR A 136 25.50 20.56 -6.23
C THR A 136 25.23 19.71 -4.99
N GLY A 137 25.40 18.39 -5.07
CA GLY A 137 25.24 17.48 -3.93
C GLY A 137 23.79 17.40 -3.41
N MET A 138 23.61 17.58 -2.09
CA MET A 138 22.30 17.44 -1.42
C MET A 138 21.30 18.58 -1.71
N ASP A 139 21.70 19.63 -2.42
CA ASP A 139 20.79 20.69 -2.87
C ASP A 139 20.18 20.41 -4.27
N LYS A 140 20.61 19.33 -4.93
CA LYS A 140 20.14 18.96 -6.26
C LYS A 140 18.83 18.17 -6.17
N GLN A 141 17.71 18.84 -6.39
CA GLN A 141 16.39 18.21 -6.43
C GLN A 141 15.85 18.18 -7.86
N CYS A 142 15.38 17.01 -8.28
CA CYS A 142 14.63 16.83 -9.51
C CYS A 142 13.13 16.85 -9.23
N TYR A 143 12.37 17.60 -10.00
CA TYR A 143 10.91 17.62 -9.97
C TYR A 143 10.36 17.37 -11.37
N PHE A 144 9.16 16.81 -11.41
CA PHE A 144 8.47 16.52 -12.66
C PHE A 144 7.53 17.67 -13.01
N THR A 145 7.87 18.34 -14.10
CA THR A 145 7.03 19.36 -14.73
C THR A 145 6.37 18.72 -15.94
N TYR A 146 5.07 18.96 -16.13
CA TYR A 146 4.34 18.45 -17.28
C TYR A 146 3.43 19.52 -17.86
N ASP A 147 3.16 19.39 -19.15
CA ASP A 147 2.25 20.27 -19.84
C ASP A 147 0.83 20.14 -19.24
N HIS A 148 0.21 21.27 -18.94
CA HIS A 148 -1.13 21.33 -18.38
C HIS A 148 -2.22 21.41 -19.45
N SER A 149 -1.87 21.45 -20.74
CA SER A 149 -2.82 21.60 -21.87
C SER A 149 -3.99 20.60 -21.84
N ASN A 150 -3.74 19.33 -21.54
CA ASN A 150 -4.79 18.28 -21.50
C ASN A 150 -5.26 17.92 -20.09
N THR A 151 -5.05 18.81 -19.10
CA THR A 151 -5.42 18.51 -17.69
C THR A 151 -6.84 18.94 -17.33
N PHE A 152 -7.57 19.59 -18.25
CA PHE A 152 -8.91 20.14 -17.99
C PHE A 152 -8.98 21.00 -16.71
N GLY A 153 -7.87 21.67 -16.35
CA GLY A 153 -7.77 22.51 -15.15
C GLY A 153 -7.50 21.76 -13.84
N ILE A 154 -7.33 20.44 -13.87
CA ILE A 154 -7.07 19.61 -12.68
C ILE A 154 -5.59 19.23 -12.64
N SER A 155 -4.83 19.86 -11.75
CA SER A 155 -3.45 19.46 -11.53
C SER A 155 -3.38 18.12 -10.77
N VAL A 156 -2.39 17.29 -11.13
CA VAL A 156 -2.08 16.03 -10.43
C VAL A 156 -1.89 16.26 -8.94
N GLY A 157 -1.20 17.33 -8.55
CA GLY A 157 -1.01 17.67 -7.13
C GLY A 157 -2.33 17.90 -6.40
N ASN A 158 -3.29 18.64 -7.00
CA ASN A 158 -4.61 18.82 -6.41
C ASN A 158 -5.38 17.50 -6.34
N ASN A 159 -5.33 16.70 -7.40
CA ASN A 159 -6.04 15.42 -7.43
C ASN A 159 -5.50 14.44 -6.38
N SER A 160 -4.17 14.30 -6.29
CA SER A 160 -3.51 13.52 -5.24
C SER A 160 -3.93 14.02 -3.86
N LYS A 161 -3.88 15.34 -3.62
CA LYS A 161 -4.29 15.93 -2.33
C LYS A 161 -5.72 15.54 -1.95
N TYR A 162 -6.70 15.73 -2.84
CA TYR A 162 -8.08 15.41 -2.54
C TYR A 162 -8.30 13.90 -2.37
N ALA A 163 -7.75 13.08 -3.27
CA ALA A 163 -7.88 11.63 -3.21
C ALA A 163 -7.30 11.04 -1.92
N PHE A 164 -6.09 11.46 -1.52
CA PHE A 164 -5.44 11.03 -0.29
C PHE A 164 -6.22 11.45 0.95
N ILE A 165 -6.69 12.70 1.03
CA ILE A 165 -7.47 13.19 2.16
C ILE A 165 -8.79 12.41 2.26
N SER A 166 -9.56 12.32 1.18
CA SER A 166 -10.86 11.66 1.17
C SER A 166 -10.75 10.18 1.55
N LEU A 167 -9.83 9.42 0.93
CA LEU A 167 -9.66 8.00 1.23
C LEU A 167 -9.14 7.78 2.67
N SER A 168 -8.23 8.62 3.15
CA SER A 168 -7.73 8.54 4.52
C SER A 168 -8.83 8.81 5.55
N VAL A 169 -9.70 9.79 5.31
CA VAL A 169 -10.86 10.06 6.17
C VAL A 169 -11.81 8.87 6.19
N ILE A 170 -12.15 8.32 5.02
CA ILE A 170 -13.03 7.13 4.92
C ILE A 170 -12.42 5.94 5.67
N SER A 171 -11.13 5.67 5.46
CA SER A 171 -10.40 4.59 6.13
C SER A 171 -10.35 4.81 7.65
N GLY A 172 -10.11 6.04 8.09
CA GLY A 172 -10.15 6.42 9.50
C GLY A 172 -11.50 6.13 10.13
N VAL A 173 -12.59 6.63 9.53
CA VAL A 173 -13.96 6.38 9.98
C VAL A 173 -14.26 4.87 10.06
N CYS A 174 -13.85 4.10 9.06
CA CYS A 174 -14.02 2.65 9.06
C CYS A 174 -13.24 1.96 10.20
N ASN A 175 -11.99 2.35 10.43
CA ASN A 175 -11.18 1.80 11.52
C ASN A 175 -11.76 2.16 12.90
N PHE A 176 -12.19 3.40 13.11
CA PHE A 176 -12.86 3.81 14.35
C PHE A 176 -14.19 3.07 14.56
N THR A 177 -14.98 2.89 13.50
CA THR A 177 -16.21 2.10 13.54
C THR A 177 -15.91 0.66 13.91
N THR A 178 -14.85 0.07 13.34
CA THR A 178 -14.40 -1.29 13.67
C THR A 178 -14.02 -1.40 15.14
N LEU A 179 -13.23 -0.46 15.65
CA LEU A 179 -12.84 -0.41 17.07
C LEU A 179 -14.06 -0.31 17.99
N PHE A 180 -14.98 0.60 17.68
CA PHE A 180 -16.22 0.77 18.43
C PHE A 180 -17.05 -0.52 18.46
N LEU A 181 -17.24 -1.17 17.30
CA LEU A 181 -17.96 -2.43 17.20
C LEU A 181 -17.26 -3.59 17.93
N LEU A 182 -15.92 -3.64 17.92
CA LEU A 182 -15.15 -4.61 18.72
C LEU A 182 -15.41 -4.42 20.21
N CYS A 183 -15.39 -3.16 20.69
CA CYS A 183 -15.67 -2.83 22.09
C CYS A 183 -17.09 -3.26 22.48
N LEU A 184 -18.10 -2.96 21.66
CA LEU A 184 -19.49 -3.36 21.92
C LEU A 184 -19.68 -4.89 21.92
N ARG A 185 -19.00 -5.61 21.02
CA ARG A 185 -19.17 -7.08 20.86
C ARG A 185 -18.17 -7.92 21.64
N LYS A 186 -17.35 -7.31 22.52
CA LYS A 186 -16.30 -7.99 23.30
C LYS A 186 -16.75 -9.27 23.99
N LYS A 187 -17.90 -9.23 24.69
CA LYS A 187 -18.43 -10.41 25.41
C LYS A 187 -18.77 -11.56 24.46
N SER A 188 -19.50 -11.28 23.37
CA SER A 188 -19.90 -12.27 22.37
C SER A 188 -18.71 -12.91 21.65
N LEU A 189 -17.73 -12.10 21.26
CA LEU A 189 -16.53 -12.56 20.55
C LEU A 189 -15.59 -13.39 21.44
N ARG A 190 -15.55 -13.09 22.75
CA ARG A 190 -14.76 -13.87 23.72
C ARG A 190 -15.30 -15.29 23.89
N ILE A 191 -16.63 -15.44 23.91
CA ILE A 191 -17.29 -16.74 24.02
C ILE A 191 -16.95 -17.63 22.81
N ARG A 192 -16.92 -17.05 21.60
CA ARG A 192 -16.61 -17.78 20.36
C ARG A 192 -15.11 -18.03 20.11
N ARG A 193 -14.22 -17.68 21.05
CA ARG A 193 -12.74 -17.78 20.93
C ARG A 193 -12.10 -17.05 19.73
N ASN A 194 -12.85 -16.27 18.96
CA ASN A 194 -12.35 -15.53 17.78
C ASN A 194 -11.79 -14.14 18.13
N TRP A 195 -12.01 -13.65 19.36
CA TRP A 195 -11.61 -12.31 19.80
C TRP A 195 -10.16 -11.94 19.49
N LYS A 196 -9.20 -12.83 19.83
CA LYS A 196 -7.77 -12.55 19.62
C LYS A 196 -7.42 -12.44 18.14
N GLN A 197 -8.01 -13.29 17.31
CA GLN A 197 -7.79 -13.25 15.87
C GLN A 197 -8.36 -11.97 15.26
N GLU A 198 -9.58 -11.57 15.62
CA GLU A 198 -10.18 -10.34 15.11
C GLU A 198 -9.43 -9.08 15.56
N ILE A 199 -8.99 -9.02 16.83
CA ILE A 199 -8.11 -7.93 17.29
C ILE A 199 -6.84 -7.87 16.48
N ASN A 200 -6.16 -9.00 16.29
CA ASN A 200 -4.89 -9.03 15.57
C ASN A 200 -5.07 -8.52 14.12
N LEU A 201 -6.14 -8.94 13.43
CA LEU A 201 -6.46 -8.47 12.08
C LEU A 201 -6.85 -6.99 12.06
N PHE A 202 -7.56 -6.49 13.08
CA PHE A 202 -7.83 -5.07 13.23
C PHE A 202 -6.54 -4.27 13.43
N ILE A 203 -5.65 -4.69 14.33
CA ILE A 203 -4.36 -4.04 14.56
C ILE A 203 -3.55 -3.99 13.27
N THR A 204 -3.50 -5.08 12.50
CA THR A 204 -2.87 -5.08 11.17
C THR A 204 -3.46 -4.02 10.25
N SER A 205 -4.78 -4.00 10.09
CA SER A 205 -5.48 -3.01 9.25
C SER A 205 -5.23 -1.57 9.72
N PHE A 206 -5.20 -1.35 11.03
CA PHE A 206 -5.00 -0.04 11.64
C PHE A 206 -3.56 0.45 11.47
N VAL A 207 -2.56 -0.42 11.64
CA VAL A 207 -1.14 -0.10 11.40
C VAL A 207 -0.91 0.25 9.93
N ILE A 208 -1.47 -0.52 9.00
CA ILE A 208 -1.39 -0.23 7.56
C ILE A 208 -2.02 1.15 7.26
N PHE A 209 -3.19 1.42 7.83
CA PHE A 209 -3.83 2.73 7.70
C PHE A 209 -2.95 3.87 8.23
N LEU A 210 -2.41 3.75 9.45
CA LEU A 210 -1.56 4.79 10.04
C LEU A 210 -0.30 5.04 9.22
N ALA A 211 0.31 3.99 8.68
CA ALA A 211 1.50 4.11 7.85
C ALA A 211 1.19 4.89 6.55
N HIS A 212 0.15 4.48 5.81
CA HIS A 212 -0.25 5.17 4.57
C HIS A 212 -0.75 6.60 4.84
N PHE A 213 -1.43 6.83 5.97
CA PHE A 213 -1.85 8.18 6.38
C PHE A 213 -0.66 9.08 6.69
N ALA A 214 0.32 8.60 7.46
CA ALA A 214 1.53 9.35 7.79
C ALA A 214 2.34 9.66 6.52
N TYR A 215 2.49 8.68 5.63
CA TYR A 215 3.12 8.88 4.33
C TYR A 215 2.42 9.96 3.50
N GLY A 216 1.10 9.86 3.35
CA GLY A 216 0.30 10.85 2.62
C GLY A 216 0.39 12.25 3.22
N LEU A 217 0.37 12.38 4.56
CA LEU A 217 0.55 13.68 5.20
C LEU A 217 1.90 14.30 4.85
N VAL A 218 3.00 13.54 4.98
CA VAL A 218 4.33 14.06 4.67
C VAL A 218 4.41 14.45 3.19
N GLU A 219 4.00 13.56 2.29
CA GLU A 219 4.00 13.81 0.85
C GLU A 219 3.24 15.09 0.46
N GLN A 220 2.06 15.33 1.04
CA GLN A 220 1.26 16.52 0.73
C GLN A 220 1.81 17.81 1.35
N THR A 221 2.64 17.73 2.39
CA THR A 221 3.28 18.91 2.99
C THR A 221 4.54 19.36 2.25
N VAL A 222 5.22 18.46 1.52
CA VAL A 222 6.50 18.80 0.89
C VAL A 222 6.41 19.92 -0.16
N PRO A 223 5.37 19.98 -1.03
CA PRO A 223 5.20 21.11 -1.95
C PRO A 223 5.05 22.46 -1.24
N ALA A 224 4.53 22.48 0.00
CA ALA A 224 4.44 23.69 0.79
C ALA A 224 5.80 24.11 1.36
N PHE A 225 6.61 23.15 1.83
CA PHE A 225 7.98 23.40 2.30
C PHE A 225 8.94 23.79 1.18
N TYR A 226 8.73 23.30 -0.04
CA TYR A 226 9.54 23.70 -1.20
C TYR A 226 9.54 25.23 -1.41
N ARG A 227 8.42 25.90 -1.13
CA ARG A 227 8.30 27.35 -1.26
C ARG A 227 9.10 28.12 -0.21
N THR A 228 9.42 27.51 0.93
CA THR A 228 10.05 28.18 2.07
C THR A 228 11.53 27.83 2.23
N SER A 229 11.94 26.59 1.92
CA SER A 229 13.34 26.16 1.97
C SER A 229 13.62 25.03 1.00
N LYS A 230 14.49 25.30 0.01
CA LYS A 230 14.93 24.32 -0.98
C LYS A 230 15.68 23.16 -0.32
N THR A 231 16.64 23.43 0.55
CA THR A 231 17.44 22.41 1.25
C THR A 231 16.57 21.50 2.13
N ALA A 232 15.58 22.06 2.84
CA ALA A 232 14.66 21.25 3.64
C ALA A 232 13.79 20.34 2.75
N SER A 233 13.29 20.85 1.62
CA SER A 233 12.55 20.07 0.65
C SER A 233 13.38 18.92 0.08
N THR A 234 14.64 19.16 -0.29
CA THR A 234 15.51 18.11 -0.83
C THR A 234 15.78 17.01 0.21
N LEU A 235 16.01 17.38 1.47
CA LEU A 235 16.17 16.40 2.55
C LEU A 235 14.88 15.60 2.80
N ILE A 236 13.72 16.26 2.74
CA ILE A 236 12.43 15.58 2.91
C ILE A 236 12.16 14.61 1.74
N PHE A 237 12.30 15.06 0.48
CA PHE A 237 12.04 14.23 -0.70
C PHE A 237 13.09 13.15 -0.94
N GLY A 238 14.36 13.44 -0.72
CA GLY A 238 15.46 12.53 -1.03
C GLY A 238 15.73 11.50 0.06
N VAL A 239 15.45 11.84 1.32
CA VAL A 239 15.81 10.99 2.47
C VAL A 239 14.58 10.58 3.27
N ILE A 240 13.81 11.54 3.80
CA ILE A 240 12.73 11.25 4.75
C ILE A 240 11.60 10.47 4.08
N LEU A 241 11.12 10.91 2.92
CA LEU A 241 9.96 10.32 2.25
C LEU A 241 10.23 8.88 1.78
N PRO A 242 11.39 8.55 1.16
CA PRO A 242 11.75 7.18 0.88
C PRO A 242 11.90 6.31 2.13
N LEU A 243 12.53 6.81 3.20
CA LEU A 243 12.63 6.06 4.46
C LEU A 243 11.26 5.81 5.10
N LEU A 244 10.37 6.80 5.05
CA LEU A 244 9.00 6.65 5.52
C LEU A 244 8.25 5.60 4.70
N TYR A 245 8.48 5.54 3.38
CA TYR A 245 7.91 4.51 2.53
C TYR A 245 8.47 3.11 2.84
N ASP A 246 9.77 2.99 3.14
CA ASP A 246 10.37 1.73 3.63
C ASP A 246 9.69 1.28 4.93
N VAL A 247 9.43 2.22 5.86
CA VAL A 247 8.69 1.95 7.10
C VAL A 247 7.26 1.52 6.81
N VAL A 248 6.57 2.13 5.83
CA VAL A 248 5.22 1.73 5.43
C VAL A 248 5.21 0.28 4.95
N LEU A 249 6.09 -0.08 4.02
CA LEU A 249 6.19 -1.44 3.50
C LEU A 249 6.55 -2.45 4.61
N ALA A 250 7.52 -2.10 5.47
CA ALA A 250 7.89 -2.92 6.61
C ALA A 250 6.71 -3.09 7.58
N SER A 251 5.94 -2.04 7.85
CA SER A 251 4.79 -2.09 8.75
C SER A 251 3.69 -3.03 8.24
N THR A 252 3.40 -3.04 6.93
CA THR A 252 2.45 -3.98 6.31
C THR A 252 2.90 -5.42 6.52
N VAL A 253 4.18 -5.72 6.26
CA VAL A 253 4.75 -7.07 6.37
C VAL A 253 4.83 -7.52 7.84
N LEU A 254 5.41 -6.68 8.71
CA LEU A 254 5.61 -7.00 10.13
C LEU A 254 4.29 -7.16 10.86
N SER A 255 3.31 -6.31 10.59
CA SER A 255 2.00 -6.40 11.23
C SER A 255 1.29 -7.72 10.91
N LEU A 256 1.44 -8.27 9.71
CA LEU A 256 0.90 -9.58 9.34
C LEU A 256 1.62 -10.74 10.03
N ILE A 257 2.96 -10.68 10.09
CA ILE A 257 3.80 -11.67 10.77
C ILE A 257 3.47 -11.70 12.28
N ILE A 258 3.31 -10.53 12.90
CA ILE A 258 2.97 -10.42 14.33
C ILE A 258 1.53 -10.90 14.57
N ALA A 259 0.59 -10.53 13.71
CA ALA A 259 -0.82 -10.85 13.88
C ALA A 259 -1.18 -12.33 13.66
N SER A 260 -0.49 -13.02 12.75
CA SER A 260 -0.84 -14.38 12.32
C SER A 260 0.21 -15.42 12.69
N PRO A 261 0.01 -16.19 13.78
CA PRO A 261 0.88 -17.30 14.13
C PRO A 261 1.02 -18.34 13.01
N LYS A 262 -0.06 -18.56 12.23
CA LYS A 262 -0.06 -19.47 11.08
C LYS A 262 0.93 -19.02 10.01
N ILE A 263 0.93 -17.73 9.68
CA ILE A 263 1.89 -17.18 8.69
C ILE A 263 3.33 -17.38 9.20
N ARG A 264 3.59 -17.14 10.50
CA ARG A 264 4.92 -17.37 11.09
C ARG A 264 5.37 -18.82 10.97
N GLN A 265 4.48 -19.77 11.26
CA GLN A 265 4.78 -21.19 11.15
C GLN A 265 5.09 -21.60 9.71
N GLU A 266 4.32 -21.12 8.72
CA GLU A 266 4.59 -21.42 7.32
C GLU A 266 5.89 -20.76 6.81
N ILE A 267 6.20 -19.54 7.27
CA ILE A 267 7.49 -18.89 6.97
C ILE A 267 8.65 -19.72 7.55
N LEU A 268 8.58 -20.10 8.82
CA LEU A 268 9.61 -20.91 9.47
C LEU A 268 9.74 -22.29 8.81
N TYR A 269 8.63 -22.86 8.33
CA TYR A 269 8.67 -24.12 7.60
C TYR A 269 9.38 -23.95 6.25
N ILE A 270 8.95 -23.00 5.41
CA ILE A 270 9.50 -22.83 4.05
C ILE A 270 10.97 -22.37 4.09
N PHE A 271 11.33 -21.50 5.03
CA PHE A 271 12.66 -20.87 5.08
C PHE A 271 13.57 -21.45 6.16
N GLY A 272 13.06 -22.21 7.12
CA GLY A 272 13.84 -22.84 8.19
C GLY A 272 14.27 -24.28 7.89
N GLU A 273 13.58 -24.97 6.97
CA GLU A 273 13.96 -26.30 6.48
C GLU A 273 15.41 -26.35 5.93
N PRO A 274 15.91 -25.35 5.17
CA PRO A 274 17.31 -25.30 4.76
C PRO A 274 18.32 -25.17 5.91
N PHE A 275 17.88 -24.72 7.09
CA PHE A 275 18.74 -24.49 8.27
C PHE A 275 18.63 -25.63 9.31
N GLY A 276 17.99 -26.75 8.98
CA GLY A 276 17.85 -27.89 9.89
C GLY A 276 16.88 -27.66 11.05
N LEU A 277 16.01 -26.64 10.97
CA LEU A 277 14.94 -26.46 11.94
C LEU A 277 13.85 -27.51 11.68
N ASN A 278 13.80 -28.56 12.52
CA ASN A 278 12.74 -29.58 12.51
C ASN A 278 11.40 -28.97 12.96
N VAL A 279 10.75 -28.23 12.07
CA VAL A 279 9.39 -27.72 12.27
C VAL A 279 8.41 -28.75 11.73
N THR A 280 7.80 -29.54 12.60
CA THR A 280 6.76 -30.52 12.22
C THR A 280 5.61 -29.78 11.55
N ARG A 281 5.38 -30.05 10.26
CA ARG A 281 4.28 -29.45 9.50
C ARG A 281 2.96 -29.87 10.15
N GLN A 282 2.17 -28.93 10.67
CA GLN A 282 0.83 -29.24 11.18
C GLN A 282 -0.10 -29.55 10.00
N THR A 283 -0.07 -30.78 9.50
CA THR A 283 -1.09 -31.32 8.60
C THR A 283 -2.37 -31.55 9.40
N LYS A 284 -3.15 -30.48 9.61
CA LYS A 284 -4.59 -30.67 9.83
C LYS A 284 -5.20 -31.01 8.48
N THR A 285 -5.31 -32.31 8.20
CA THR A 285 -6.27 -32.85 7.24
C THR A 285 -7.65 -32.37 7.68
N VAL A 286 -8.16 -31.33 7.02
CA VAL A 286 -9.57 -30.97 7.13
C VAL A 286 -10.31 -32.04 6.33
N THR A 287 -10.72 -33.11 7.01
CA THR A 287 -11.76 -33.99 6.50
C THR A 287 -13.00 -33.14 6.32
N MET A 288 -13.31 -32.80 5.07
CA MET A 288 -14.61 -32.24 4.72
C MET A 288 -15.65 -33.31 5.06
N SER A 289 -16.31 -33.14 6.20
CA SER A 289 -17.58 -33.80 6.45
C SER A 289 -18.53 -33.42 5.32
N PRO A 290 -19.12 -34.38 4.58
CA PRO A 290 -20.10 -34.06 3.57
C PRO A 290 -21.28 -33.38 4.25
N SER A 291 -21.49 -32.10 3.92
CA SER A 291 -22.67 -31.36 4.31
C SER A 291 -23.88 -32.09 3.71
N LYS A 292 -24.66 -32.75 4.56
CA LYS A 292 -26.02 -33.14 4.22
C LYS A 292 -26.81 -31.85 4.01
N PHE A 293 -27.04 -31.53 2.73
CA PHE A 293 -28.23 -30.78 2.31
C PHE A 293 -29.23 -31.80 1.78
#